data_AF-A0A2D3WJI6-F1
#
_entry.id   AF-A0A2D3WJI6-F1
#
_cell.length_a   1.000
_cell.length_b   1.000
_cell.length_c   1.000
_cell.angle_alpha   90.00
_cell.angle_beta   90.00
_cell.angle_gamma   90.00
#
_symmetry.space_group_name_H-M   'P 1'
#
loop_
_entity.id
_entity.type
_entity.pdbx_description
1 polymer ?
#
loop_
_entity_poly.entity_id
_entity_poly.type
_entity_poly.pdbx_seq_one_letter_code
_entity_poly.pdbx_strand_id
1 'polypeptide(L)'
;MTTVTTTDILRHPALLNATDGITLIEDGRRHEPKSVLLPYALYKKVREQIEDELYLMSNQKALNTDAYKEFLEIEEVIEDLA
;
A
#
# COMPACT_ATOMS: atom_id res chain seq x y z
N MET A 1 -5.47 -13.12 -8.04
CA MET A 1 -4.07 -12.66 -7.99
C MET A 1 -3.29 -13.53 -8.95
N THR A 2 -2.63 -12.92 -9.93
CA THR A 2 -1.88 -13.64 -10.97
C THR A 2 -0.40 -13.51 -10.68
N THR A 3 0.37 -14.58 -10.85
CA THR A 3 1.83 -14.54 -10.70
C THR A 3 2.47 -14.70 -12.08
N VAL A 4 3.40 -13.81 -12.41
CA VAL A 4 4.18 -13.86 -13.65
C VAL A 4 5.66 -13.69 -13.32
N THR A 5 6.54 -14.34 -14.08
CA THR A 5 7.98 -14.12 -13.92
C THR A 5 8.45 -12.95 -14.77
N THR A 6 9.59 -12.36 -14.43
CA THR A 6 10.25 -11.36 -15.30
C THR A 6 10.47 -11.89 -16.72
N THR A 7 10.76 -13.20 -16.87
CA THR A 7 10.97 -13.83 -18.17
C THR A 7 9.68 -13.89 -19.00
N ASP A 8 8.56 -14.18 -18.36
CA ASP A 8 7.25 -14.26 -19.03
C ASP A 8 6.82 -12.90 -19.57
N ILE A 9 7.06 -11.83 -18.79
CA ILE A 9 6.79 -10.45 -19.21
C ILE A 9 7.64 -10.06 -20.43
N LEU A 10 8.92 -10.44 -20.45
CA LEU A 10 9.80 -10.14 -21.59
C LEU A 10 9.36 -10.85 -22.88
N ARG A 11 8.76 -12.04 -22.76
CA ARG A 11 8.25 -12.82 -23.90
C ARG A 11 6.85 -12.38 -24.33
N HIS A 12 6.00 -12.04 -23.36
CA HIS A 12 4.60 -11.69 -23.56
C HIS A 12 4.22 -10.46 -22.72
N PRO A 13 4.55 -9.24 -23.19
CA PRO A 13 4.26 -8.01 -22.44
C PRO A 13 2.77 -7.78 -22.17
N ALA A 14 1.89 -8.36 -22.99
CA ALA A 14 0.43 -8.30 -22.80
C ALA A 14 -0.04 -8.90 -21.46
N LEU A 15 0.78 -9.72 -20.80
CA LEU A 15 0.52 -10.21 -19.45
C LEU A 15 0.42 -9.09 -18.40
N LEU A 16 0.95 -7.89 -18.71
CA LEU A 16 0.82 -6.70 -17.86
C LEU A 16 -0.55 -6.00 -18.01
N ASN A 17 -1.36 -6.35 -19.02
CA ASN A 17 -2.71 -5.80 -19.19
C ASN A 17 -3.72 -6.55 -18.31
N ALA A 18 -3.47 -6.62 -17.00
CA ALA A 18 -4.42 -7.16 -16.05
C ALA A 18 -5.52 -6.12 -15.79
N THR A 19 -6.63 -6.22 -16.53
CA THR A 19 -7.76 -5.27 -16.39
C THR A 19 -8.44 -5.36 -15.03
N ASP A 20 -8.42 -6.51 -14.36
CA ASP A 20 -9.28 -6.75 -13.19
C ASP A 20 -8.57 -7.39 -11.97
N GLY A 21 -7.25 -7.26 -11.84
CA GLY A 21 -6.56 -7.92 -10.72
C GLY A 21 -5.15 -7.46 -10.39
N ILE A 22 -4.71 -7.89 -9.22
CA ILE A 22 -3.33 -7.74 -8.72
C ILE A 22 -2.45 -8.78 -9.41
N THR A 23 -1.33 -8.35 -9.99
CA THR A 23 -0.33 -9.23 -10.59
C THR A 23 0.98 -9.16 -9.82
N LEU A 24 1.45 -10.29 -9.32
CA LEU A 24 2.74 -10.45 -8.65
C LEU A 24 3.82 -10.74 -9.69
N ILE A 25 4.92 -10.00 -9.65
CA ILE A 25 6.05 -10.17 -10.54
C ILE A 25 7.19 -10.81 -9.74
N GLU A 26 7.55 -12.02 -10.12
CA GLU A 26 8.60 -12.81 -9.47
C GLU A 26 9.89 -12.88 -10.29
N ASP A 27 11.00 -13.04 -9.57
CA ASP A 27 12.23 -13.50 -10.19
C ASP A 27 12.12 -14.99 -10.53
N GLY A 28 12.09 -15.32 -11.82
CA GLY A 28 11.94 -16.71 -12.28
C GLY A 28 13.06 -17.67 -11.87
N ARG A 29 14.19 -17.18 -11.33
CA ARG A 29 15.28 -18.04 -10.80
C ARG A 29 15.22 -18.23 -9.29
N ARG A 30 14.76 -17.22 -8.56
CA ARG A 30 14.73 -17.22 -7.09
C ARG A 30 13.36 -17.53 -6.51
N HIS A 31 12.30 -17.49 -7.33
CA HIS A 31 10.91 -17.60 -6.89
C HIS A 31 10.58 -16.61 -5.76
N GLU A 32 11.18 -15.42 -5.84
CA GLU A 32 10.98 -14.33 -4.89
C GLU A 32 10.15 -13.23 -5.55
N PRO A 33 9.10 -12.73 -4.87
CA PRO A 33 8.33 -11.59 -5.35
C PRO A 33 9.19 -10.33 -5.33
N LYS A 34 9.35 -9.70 -6.49
CA LYS A 34 10.11 -8.45 -6.64
C LYS A 34 9.23 -7.22 -6.75
N SER A 35 8.06 -7.36 -7.35
CA SER A 35 7.19 -6.22 -7.64
C SER A 35 5.74 -6.67 -7.73
N VAL A 36 4.84 -5.72 -7.58
CA VAL A 36 3.40 -5.93 -7.77
C VAL A 36 2.87 -4.91 -8.74
N LEU A 37 2.01 -5.35 -9.66
CA LEU A 37 1.26 -4.50 -10.55
C LEU A 37 -0.17 -4.40 -10.03
N LEU A 38 -0.61 -3.16 -9.82
CA LEU A 38 -1.93 -2.82 -9.34
C LEU A 38 -2.67 -1.99 -10.39
N PRO A 39 -3.98 -2.22 -10.59
CA PRO A 39 -4.81 -1.26 -11.31
C PRO A 39 -4.71 0.12 -10.67
N TYR A 40 -4.63 1.17 -11.48
CA TYR A 40 -4.33 2.52 -10.99
C TYR A 40 -5.33 3.02 -9.93
N ALA A 41 -6.61 2.70 -10.09
CA ALA A 41 -7.64 3.04 -9.10
C ALA A 41 -7.41 2.35 -7.75
N LEU A 42 -6.93 1.10 -7.75
CA LEU A 42 -6.59 0.37 -6.53
C LEU A 42 -5.31 0.92 -5.90
N TYR A 43 -4.30 1.21 -6.72
CA TYR A 43 -3.05 1.84 -6.27
C TYR A 43 -3.33 3.14 -5.50
N LYS A 44 -4.21 4.01 -6.00
CA LYS A 44 -4.55 5.26 -5.30
C LYS A 44 -5.08 5.03 -3.90
N LYS A 45 -6.04 4.11 -3.75
CA LYS A 45 -6.64 3.77 -2.45
C LYS A 45 -5.59 3.22 -1.47
N VAL A 46 -4.75 2.30 -1.94
CA VAL A 46 -3.70 1.70 -1.12
C VAL A 46 -2.67 2.75 -0.70
N ARG A 47 -2.28 3.65 -1.63
CA ARG A 47 -1.33 4.72 -1.34
C ARG A 47 -1.88 5.68 -0.27
N GLU A 48 -3.13 6.10 -0.40
CA GLU A 48 -3.79 6.99 0.57
C GLU A 48 -3.79 6.36 1.98
N GLN A 49 -4.20 5.09 2.10
CA GLN A 49 -4.18 4.37 3.38
C GLN A 49 -2.78 4.26 4.00
N ILE A 50 -1.75 4.03 3.18
CA ILE A 50 -0.36 3.97 3.66
C ILE A 50 0.11 5.35 4.11
N GLU A 51 -0.23 6.41 3.37
CA GLU A 51 0.11 7.79 3.74
C GLU A 51 -0.54 8.20 5.07
N ASP A 52 -1.81 7.85 5.27
CA ASP A 52 -2.54 8.07 6.52
C ASP A 52 -1.89 7.34 7.70
N GLU A 53 -1.55 6.06 7.53
CA GLU A 53 -0.87 5.27 8.57
C GLU A 53 0.52 5.85 8.90
N LEU A 54 1.30 6.23 7.87
CA LEU A 54 2.60 6.87 8.08
C LEU A 54 2.47 8.20 8.81
N TYR A 55 1.44 8.98 8.52
CA TYR A 55 1.13 10.21 9.22
C TYR A 55 0.85 9.95 10.70
N LEU A 56 -0.02 8.99 11.02
CA LEU A 56 -0.33 8.59 12.40
C LEU A 56 0.92 8.09 13.14
N MET A 57 1.71 7.22 12.53
CA MET A 57 2.97 6.72 13.11
C MET A 57 3.98 7.85 13.35
N SER A 58 4.07 8.82 12.43
CA SER A 58 4.96 9.97 12.57
C SER A 58 4.50 10.87 13.72
N ASN A 59 3.20 11.13 13.83
CA ASN A 59 2.63 11.90 14.93
C ASN A 59 2.82 11.18 16.26
N GLN A 60 2.60 9.87 16.33
CA GLN A 60 2.84 9.09 17.54
C GLN A 60 4.31 9.18 18.02
N LYS A 61 5.27 9.30 17.09
CA LYS A 61 6.69 9.48 17.42
C LYS A 61 7.06 10.92 17.75
N ALA A 62 6.42 11.89 17.10
CA ALA A 62 6.67 13.32 17.29
C ALA A 62 6.03 13.85 18.58
N LEU A 63 4.92 13.25 18.97
CA LEU A 63 4.21 13.56 20.19
C LEU A 63 4.84 12.76 21.32
N ASN A 64 5.63 13.44 22.17
CA ASN A 64 5.86 12.94 23.53
C ASN A 64 4.47 12.71 24.20
N THR A 65 4.41 11.88 25.24
CA THR A 65 3.13 11.46 25.86
C THR A 65 2.21 12.65 26.20
N ASP A 66 2.78 13.81 26.46
CA ASP A 66 2.08 15.05 26.74
C ASP A 66 1.50 15.71 25.48
N ALA A 67 2.25 15.82 24.38
CA ALA A 67 1.72 16.35 23.13
C ALA A 67 0.68 15.41 22.50
N TYR A 68 0.74 14.09 22.73
CA TYR A 68 -0.27 13.15 22.23
C TYR A 68 -1.61 13.34 22.95
N LYS A 69 -1.57 13.65 24.25
CA LYS A 69 -2.76 14.06 25.00
C LYS A 69 -3.30 15.40 24.49
N GLU A 70 -2.43 16.36 24.22
CA GLU A 70 -2.82 17.67 23.68
C GLU A 70 -3.45 17.54 22.27
N PHE A 71 -2.94 16.63 21.43
CA PHE A 71 -3.52 16.31 20.12
C PHE A 71 -4.93 15.72 20.24
N LEU A 72 -5.14 14.76 21.15
CA LEU A 72 -6.46 14.17 21.43
C LEU A 72 -7.47 15.14 22.05
N GLU A 73 -7.00 16.23 22.67
CA GLU A 73 -7.85 17.30 23.21
C GLU A 73 -8.25 18.33 22.15
N ILE A 74 -7.47 18.47 21.07
CA ILE A 74 -7.69 19.45 19.99
C ILE A 74 -8.45 18.83 18.81
N GLU A 75 -8.11 17.60 18.43
CA GLU A 75 -8.84 16.84 17.42
C GLU A 75 -9.92 16.01 18.11
N GLU A 76 -11.20 16.33 17.85
CA GLU A 76 -12.29 15.39 18.09
C GLU A 76 -12.03 14.17 17.20
N VAL A 77 -11.40 13.14 17.77
CA VAL A 77 -11.38 11.82 17.16
C VAL A 77 -12.83 11.37 17.08
N ILE A 78 -13.41 11.43 15.88
CA ILE A 78 -14.77 10.95 15.59
C ILE A 78 -14.74 9.42 15.59
N GLU A 79 -14.37 8.79 16.71
CA GLU A 79 -14.46 7.35 16.89
C GLU A 79 -15.86 6.91 17.38
N ASP A 80 -16.74 7.85 17.75
CA ASP A 80 -18.12 7.58 18.21
C ASP A 80 -19.20 7.84 17.13
N LEU A 81 -18.93 7.42 15.88
CA LEU A 81 -19.97 7.20 14.86
C LEU A 81 -20.17 5.70 14.59
N ALA A 82 -20.40 4.90 15.64
CA ALA A 82 -21.10 3.60 15.56
C ALA A 82 -21.52 3.07 16.94
#